data_AF-A0A2T1CBB3-F1
#
_entry.id   AF-A0A2T1CBB3-F1
#
_cell.length_a   1.000
_cell.length_b   1.000
_cell.length_c   1.000
_cell.angle_alpha   90.00
_cell.angle_beta   90.00
_cell.angle_gamma   90.00
#
_symmetry.space_group_name_H-M   'P 1'
#
loop_
_entity.id
_entity.type
_entity.pdbx_description
1 polymer ?
#
loop_
_entity_poly.entity_id
_entity_poly.type
_entity_poly.pdbx_seq_one_letter_code
_entity_poly.pdbx_strand_id
1 'polypeptide(L)'
;MPATSFYAQAEFDEQLRVNPLQDVDVLDEDAEEAGDEPIDQDAAETDDADQAAKLQKNASRRTTDLVRLYLQEIGRVRLLGRDEEVSEAQKVQRYIKLLELRSTVASQEEGLIGRFVHLIEVRDRLAAQLGHKPSLERWALTAGVSDVPELKRIMAEGKRHWAELAEMTVETIERIQSEGVEAKDHMIKANLRLVVSVAKKYQNRGLELLDLIQEGTLGLERAVEKFDPTRGYRFST
;
A
#
# COMPACT_ATOMS: atom_id res chain seq x y z
N MET A 1 33.72 -8.32 20.23
CA MET A 1 32.32 -8.19 20.70
C MET A 1 31.58 -7.27 19.72
N PRO A 2 30.37 -7.63 19.29
CA PRO A 2 29.77 -7.37 17.96
C PRO A 2 28.91 -6.07 17.97
N ALA A 3 28.28 -5.53 16.91
CA ALA A 3 27.94 -5.98 15.56
C ALA A 3 27.81 -4.74 14.65
N THR A 4 28.39 -4.77 13.45
CA THR A 4 27.97 -3.95 12.31
C THR A 4 27.30 -4.87 11.31
N SER A 5 25.97 -4.95 11.37
CA SER A 5 25.17 -5.49 10.27
C SER A 5 24.51 -4.29 9.58
N PHE A 6 25.27 -3.68 8.68
CA PHE A 6 24.71 -2.94 7.56
C PHE A 6 24.22 -4.00 6.59
N TYR A 7 22.91 -4.06 6.37
CA TYR A 7 22.31 -5.01 5.45
C TYR A 7 22.95 -4.89 4.08
N ALA A 8 23.55 -6.01 3.68
CA ALA A 8 24.21 -6.24 2.43
C ALA A 8 23.27 -6.05 1.25
N GLN A 9 23.87 -5.59 0.16
CA GLN A 9 23.36 -5.73 -1.20
C GLN A 9 22.86 -7.16 -1.43
N ALA A 10 21.60 -7.27 -1.85
CA ALA A 10 21.13 -8.41 -2.61
C ALA A 10 20.81 -7.89 -4.02
N GLU A 11 21.85 -7.84 -4.85
CA GLU A 11 21.71 -8.15 -6.27
C GLU A 11 21.10 -9.57 -6.31
N PHE A 12 19.93 -9.72 -6.95
CA PHE A 12 19.35 -11.03 -7.18
C PHE A 12 19.15 -11.22 -8.68
N ASP A 13 19.87 -12.23 -9.14
CA ASP A 13 20.01 -12.79 -10.48
C ASP A 13 18.84 -12.60 -11.44
N GLU A 14 19.21 -12.04 -12.59
CA GLU A 14 18.61 -12.27 -13.88
C GLU A 14 18.98 -13.69 -14.36
N GLN A 15 18.01 -14.41 -14.95
CA GLN A 15 18.14 -15.61 -15.79
C GLN A 15 17.87 -17.00 -15.15
N LEU A 16 17.08 -17.76 -15.92
CA LEU A 16 16.80 -19.20 -15.86
C LEU A 16 15.74 -19.70 -14.89
N ARG A 17 14.47 -19.56 -15.29
CA ARG A 17 13.57 -20.72 -15.31
C ARG A 17 12.89 -20.89 -16.67
N VAL A 18 13.28 -22.01 -17.26
CA VAL A 18 12.84 -22.59 -18.52
C VAL A 18 11.35 -22.93 -18.43
N ASN A 19 10.64 -22.60 -19.51
CA ASN A 19 9.24 -22.94 -19.74
C ASN A 19 9.13 -24.40 -20.21
N PRO A 20 8.23 -25.21 -19.62
CA PRO A 20 7.62 -26.30 -20.37
C PRO A 20 6.09 -26.13 -20.39
N LEU A 21 5.57 -26.13 -21.61
CA LEU A 21 4.15 -26.17 -21.98
C LEU A 21 3.32 -27.14 -21.11
N GLN A 22 2.06 -26.79 -20.83
CA GLN A 22 0.89 -27.51 -21.37
C GLN A 22 -0.45 -26.86 -21.00
N ASP A 23 -1.21 -26.57 -22.06
CA ASP A 23 -2.65 -26.76 -22.22
C ASP A 23 -3.61 -26.04 -21.27
N VAL A 24 -4.11 -24.88 -21.72
CA VAL A 24 -5.57 -24.70 -21.82
C VAL A 24 -5.90 -23.97 -23.11
N ASP A 25 -6.55 -24.72 -23.98
CA ASP A 25 -7.01 -24.33 -25.29
C ASP A 25 -8.44 -23.76 -25.22
N VAL A 26 -8.77 -22.96 -26.24
CA VAL A 26 -10.11 -22.56 -26.71
C VAL A 26 -10.83 -21.41 -25.97
N LEU A 27 -10.87 -20.24 -26.61
CA LEU A 27 -12.03 -19.76 -27.40
C LEU A 27 -11.65 -18.50 -28.22
N ASP A 28 -11.60 -18.70 -29.55
CA ASP A 28 -12.07 -17.87 -30.69
C ASP A 28 -12.36 -16.38 -30.45
N GLU A 29 -12.19 -15.45 -31.37
CA GLU A 29 -11.76 -15.35 -32.77
C GLU A 29 -11.57 -13.83 -32.95
N ASP A 30 -10.56 -13.41 -33.72
CA ASP A 30 -10.42 -12.12 -34.42
C ASP A 30 -8.93 -11.75 -34.51
N ALA A 31 -8.27 -12.43 -35.45
CA ALA A 31 -6.99 -12.02 -35.97
C ALA A 31 -7.22 -10.85 -36.96
N GLU A 32 -7.01 -9.62 -36.52
CA GLU A 32 -6.64 -8.54 -37.43
C GLU A 32 -5.11 -8.45 -37.46
N GLU A 33 -4.56 -8.74 -38.64
CA GLU A 33 -3.15 -8.57 -38.98
C GLU A 33 -2.69 -7.15 -38.65
N ALA A 34 -1.65 -7.04 -37.81
CA ALA A 34 -0.94 -5.79 -37.60
C ALA A 34 -0.09 -5.49 -38.84
N GLY A 35 -0.68 -4.74 -39.78
CA GLY A 35 0.06 -4.00 -40.79
C GLY A 35 0.87 -2.89 -40.12
N ASP A 36 2.19 -3.01 -40.23
CA ASP A 36 3.15 -1.93 -39.95
C ASP A 36 2.98 -0.88 -41.08
N GLU A 37 2.20 0.18 -40.82
CA GLU A 37 2.09 1.31 -41.76
C GLU A 37 3.05 2.43 -41.35
N PRO A 38 3.79 3.01 -42.31
CA PRO A 38 4.80 4.00 -42.03
C PRO A 38 4.17 5.32 -41.60
N ILE A 39 4.89 6.07 -40.77
CA ILE A 39 4.54 7.43 -40.37
C ILE A 39 4.63 8.31 -41.63
N ASP A 40 3.49 8.54 -42.27
CA ASP A 40 3.39 9.51 -43.36
C ASP A 40 3.23 10.92 -42.77
N GLN A 41 4.24 11.75 -43.01
CA GLN A 41 4.24 13.16 -42.69
C GLN A 41 3.60 13.91 -43.86
N ASP A 42 2.28 13.95 -43.91
CA ASP A 42 1.60 14.94 -44.73
C ASP A 42 0.40 15.54 -44.00
N ALA A 43 0.47 16.87 -43.85
CA ALA A 43 -0.55 17.69 -43.24
C ALA A 43 -1.74 17.80 -44.19
N ALA A 44 -2.84 17.12 -43.86
CA ALA A 44 -4.14 17.33 -44.49
C ALA A 44 -5.23 17.39 -43.43
N GLU A 45 -6.14 18.35 -43.59
CA GLU A 45 -7.27 18.70 -42.72
C GLU A 45 -8.03 17.43 -42.26
N THR A 46 -7.79 16.99 -41.02
CA THR A 46 -8.57 15.92 -40.40
C THR A 46 -9.72 16.51 -39.62
N ASP A 47 -10.94 16.08 -39.94
CA ASP A 47 -12.18 16.35 -39.22
C ASP A 47 -11.96 16.23 -37.69
N ASP A 48 -12.22 17.30 -36.92
CA ASP A 48 -11.96 17.37 -35.47
C ASP A 48 -12.60 16.19 -34.71
N ALA A 49 -13.72 15.66 -35.22
CA ALA A 49 -14.41 14.49 -34.69
C ALA A 49 -13.58 13.19 -34.78
N ASP A 50 -12.80 13.03 -35.85
CA ASP A 50 -12.00 11.84 -36.12
C ASP A 50 -10.72 11.83 -35.27
N GLN A 51 -10.19 13.01 -34.98
CA GLN A 51 -9.08 13.21 -34.05
C GLN A 51 -9.51 12.96 -32.60
N ALA A 52 -10.70 13.44 -32.21
CA ALA A 52 -11.30 13.17 -30.89
C ALA A 52 -11.57 11.67 -30.66
N ALA A 53 -12.08 10.96 -31.67
CA ALA A 53 -12.32 9.52 -31.60
C ALA A 53 -11.01 8.72 -31.44
N LYS A 54 -9.94 9.09 -32.16
CA LYS A 54 -8.61 8.49 -32.03
C LYS A 54 -8.01 8.71 -30.62
N LEU A 55 -8.16 9.91 -30.06
CA LEU A 55 -7.72 10.22 -28.70
C LEU A 55 -8.47 9.40 -27.65
N GLN A 56 -9.79 9.25 -27.79
CA GLN A 56 -10.61 8.45 -26.87
C GLN A 56 -10.28 6.95 -26.96
N LYS A 57 -10.03 6.42 -28.16
CA LYS A 57 -9.58 5.03 -28.37
C LYS A 57 -8.20 4.80 -27.73
N ASN A 58 -7.28 5.75 -27.85
CA ASN A 58 -5.95 5.67 -27.23
C ASN A 58 -6.01 5.76 -25.69
N ALA A 59 -6.88 6.62 -25.15
CA ALA A 59 -7.11 6.71 -23.70
C ALA A 59 -7.68 5.39 -23.14
N SER A 60 -8.68 4.82 -23.81
CA SER A 60 -9.27 3.53 -23.42
C SER A 60 -8.24 2.38 -23.46
N ARG A 61 -7.35 2.34 -24.45
CA ARG A 61 -6.25 1.35 -24.52
C ARG A 61 -5.29 1.49 -23.34
N ARG A 62 -4.84 2.71 -23.03
CA ARG A 62 -3.95 2.97 -21.88
C ARG A 62 -4.60 2.58 -20.54
N THR A 63 -5.87 2.92 -20.32
CA THR A 63 -6.61 2.47 -19.14
C THR A 63 -6.68 0.94 -19.06
N THR A 64 -6.91 0.26 -20.19
CA THR A 64 -6.96 -1.21 -20.25
C THR A 64 -5.61 -1.82 -19.87
N ASP A 65 -4.51 -1.22 -20.31
CA ASP A 65 -3.15 -1.67 -19.97
C ASP A 65 -2.82 -1.44 -18.49
N LEU A 66 -3.23 -0.30 -17.91
CA LEU A 66 -3.07 -0.04 -16.47
C LEU A 66 -3.85 -1.02 -15.60
N VAL A 67 -5.10 -1.31 -15.98
CA VAL A 67 -5.92 -2.33 -15.29
C VAL A 67 -5.25 -3.69 -15.41
N ARG A 68 -4.72 -4.06 -16.58
CA ARG A 68 -4.04 -5.35 -16.79
C ARG A 68 -2.79 -5.48 -15.93
N LEU A 69 -1.96 -4.45 -15.87
CA LEU A 69 -0.76 -4.42 -15.02
C LEU A 69 -1.12 -4.56 -13.54
N TYR A 70 -2.14 -3.84 -13.09
CA TYR A 70 -2.65 -3.94 -11.71
C TYR A 70 -3.16 -5.34 -11.38
N LEU A 71 -3.98 -5.94 -12.26
CA LEU A 71 -4.49 -7.30 -12.07
C LEU A 71 -3.36 -8.34 -12.02
N GLN A 72 -2.32 -8.15 -12.82
CA GLN A 72 -1.13 -9.01 -12.79
C GLN A 72 -0.40 -8.87 -11.46
N GLU A 73 -0.24 -7.65 -10.94
CA GLU A 73 0.44 -7.39 -9.66
C GLU A 73 -0.28 -8.05 -8.48
N ILE A 74 -1.59 -7.83 -8.35
CA ILE A 74 -2.37 -8.44 -7.26
C ILE A 74 -2.52 -9.96 -7.43
N GLY A 75 -2.39 -10.46 -8.67
CA GLY A 75 -2.42 -11.89 -8.96
C GLY A 75 -1.17 -12.64 -8.49
N ARG A 76 -0.05 -11.95 -8.25
CA ARG A 76 1.19 -12.56 -7.73
C ARG A 76 1.09 -12.90 -6.24
N VAL A 77 0.20 -12.25 -5.51
CA VAL A 77 0.03 -12.49 -4.07
C VAL A 77 -0.94 -13.64 -3.86
N ARG A 78 -0.49 -14.67 -3.14
CA ARG A 78 -1.31 -15.83 -2.83
C ARG A 78 -2.44 -15.47 -1.87
N LEU A 79 -3.53 -16.22 -1.95
CA LEU A 79 -4.63 -16.10 -0.99
C LEU A 79 -4.18 -16.63 0.39
N LEU A 80 -4.73 -16.02 1.44
CA LEU A 80 -4.48 -16.44 2.82
C LEU A 80 -5.30 -17.68 3.16
N GLY A 81 -4.64 -18.67 3.76
CA GLY A 81 -5.31 -19.78 4.44
C GLY A 81 -6.06 -19.30 5.69
N ARG A 82 -6.95 -20.14 6.22
CA ARG A 82 -7.74 -19.80 7.42
C ARG A 82 -6.85 -19.48 8.63
N ASP A 83 -5.84 -20.31 8.88
CA ASP A 83 -4.96 -20.14 10.05
C ASP A 83 -4.04 -18.93 9.88
N GLU A 84 -3.62 -18.66 8.63
CA GLU A 84 -2.82 -17.47 8.30
C GLU A 84 -3.63 -16.20 8.47
N GLU A 85 -4.88 -16.18 8.02
CA GLU A 85 -5.81 -15.06 8.20
C GLU A 85 -6.00 -14.73 9.68
N VAL A 86 -6.12 -15.75 10.54
CA VAL A 86 -6.19 -15.56 12.00
C VAL A 86 -4.87 -15.01 12.55
N SER A 87 -3.73 -15.58 12.13
CA SER A 87 -2.41 -15.14 12.60
C SER A 87 -2.09 -13.69 12.22
N GLU A 88 -2.31 -13.31 10.97
CA GLU A 88 -2.09 -11.93 10.51
C GLU A 88 -3.06 -10.97 11.20
N ALA A 89 -4.34 -11.34 11.32
CA ALA A 89 -5.33 -10.53 12.03
C ALA A 89 -4.91 -10.28 13.49
N GLN A 90 -4.37 -11.28 14.18
CA GLN A 90 -3.89 -11.10 15.55
C GLN A 90 -2.71 -10.11 15.64
N LYS A 91 -1.78 -10.14 14.69
CA LYS A 91 -0.66 -9.17 14.65
C LYS A 91 -1.19 -7.76 14.38
N VAL A 92 -2.11 -7.61 13.43
CA VAL A 92 -2.77 -6.33 13.14
C VAL A 92 -3.49 -5.82 14.38
N GLN A 93 -4.31 -6.63 15.05
CA GLN A 93 -5.04 -6.23 16.25
C GLN A 93 -4.12 -5.79 17.40
N ARG A 94 -3.01 -6.52 17.63
CA ARG A 94 -2.00 -6.10 18.63
C ARG A 94 -1.40 -4.75 18.29
N TYR A 95 -1.10 -4.52 17.02
CA TYR A 95 -0.56 -3.25 16.55
C TYR A 95 -1.57 -2.10 16.65
N ILE A 96 -2.82 -2.29 16.23
CA ILE A 96 -3.88 -1.28 16.33
C ILE A 96 -4.12 -0.90 17.79
N LYS A 97 -4.23 -1.89 18.69
CA LYS A 97 -4.39 -1.64 20.12
C LYS A 97 -3.26 -0.79 20.70
N LEU A 98 -2.02 -1.01 20.22
CA LEU A 98 -0.86 -0.24 20.65
C LEU A 98 -0.91 1.22 20.14
N LEU A 99 -1.39 1.44 18.92
CA LEU A 99 -1.63 2.78 18.37
C LEU A 99 -2.76 3.51 19.11
N GLU A 100 -3.84 2.81 19.44
CA GLU A 100 -4.98 3.34 20.20
C GLU A 100 -4.57 3.77 21.61
N LEU A 101 -3.71 2.99 22.27
CA LEU A 101 -3.15 3.37 23.56
C LEU A 101 -2.39 4.70 23.44
N ARG A 102 -1.53 4.82 22.42
CA ARG A 102 -0.75 6.04 22.15
C ARG A 102 -1.65 7.24 21.88
N SER A 103 -2.67 7.07 21.03
CA SER A 103 -3.56 8.17 20.64
C SER A 103 -4.46 8.61 21.80
N THR A 104 -4.94 7.66 22.61
CA THR A 104 -5.75 7.94 23.80
C THR A 104 -4.95 8.79 24.78
N VAL A 105 -3.72 8.39 25.10
CA VAL A 105 -2.86 9.17 26.01
C VAL A 105 -2.47 10.53 25.41
N ALA A 106 -2.16 10.58 24.11
CA ALA A 106 -1.87 11.84 23.42
C ALA A 106 -3.04 12.84 23.47
N SER A 107 -4.29 12.34 23.51
CA SER A 107 -5.49 13.19 23.57
C SER A 107 -5.83 13.67 24.99
N GLN A 108 -5.39 12.94 26.01
CA GLN A 108 -5.69 13.22 27.41
C GLN A 108 -4.66 14.14 28.05
N GLU A 109 -3.40 14.04 27.64
CA GLU A 109 -2.30 14.82 28.18
C GLU A 109 -1.58 15.62 27.10
N GLU A 110 -1.48 16.95 27.29
CA GLU A 110 -0.46 17.77 26.61
C GLU A 110 0.92 17.45 27.19
N GLY A 111 1.38 16.24 26.89
CA GLY A 111 2.57 15.64 27.47
C GLY A 111 3.63 15.29 26.44
N LEU A 112 4.59 14.48 26.89
CA LEU A 112 5.66 13.98 26.05
C LEU A 112 5.12 13.14 24.88
N ILE A 113 4.08 12.33 25.12
CA ILE A 113 3.42 11.52 24.07
C ILE A 113 2.72 12.40 23.04
N GLY A 114 2.04 13.47 23.44
CA GLY A 114 1.43 14.42 22.51
C GLY A 114 2.46 15.02 21.54
N ARG A 115 3.60 15.49 22.08
CA ARG A 115 4.72 15.97 21.26
C ARG A 115 5.28 14.87 20.36
N PHE A 116 5.46 13.66 20.87
CA PHE A 116 5.93 12.52 20.10
C PHE A 116 5.01 12.16 18.92
N VAL A 117 3.69 12.12 19.15
CA VAL A 117 2.69 11.87 18.11
C VAL A 117 2.70 12.99 17.07
N HIS A 118 2.75 14.25 17.50
CA HIS A 118 2.84 15.39 16.60
C HIS A 118 4.07 15.29 15.67
N LEU A 119 5.24 14.91 16.20
CA LEU A 119 6.44 14.70 15.38
C LEU A 119 6.24 13.61 14.31
N ILE A 120 5.60 12.50 14.67
CA ILE A 120 5.29 11.42 13.72
C ILE A 120 4.35 11.92 12.63
N GLU A 121 3.30 12.64 12.98
CA GLU A 121 2.33 13.19 12.01
C GLU A 121 2.98 14.17 11.04
N VAL A 122 3.86 15.06 11.53
CA VAL A 122 4.61 15.99 10.68
C VAL A 122 5.51 15.23 9.71
N ARG A 123 6.21 14.20 10.19
CA ARG A 123 7.05 13.34 9.34
C ARG A 123 6.24 12.66 8.24
N ASP A 124 5.10 12.08 8.61
CA ASP A 124 4.27 11.30 7.69
C ASP A 124 3.62 12.22 6.65
N ARG A 125 3.19 13.42 7.06
CA ARG A 125 2.72 14.47 6.14
C ARG A 125 3.80 14.91 5.16
N LEU A 126 5.03 15.14 5.64
CA LEU A 126 6.17 15.50 4.78
C LEU A 126 6.51 14.37 3.80
N ALA A 127 6.47 13.11 4.25
CA ALA A 127 6.71 11.96 3.39
C ALA A 127 5.66 11.86 2.28
N ALA A 128 4.38 12.10 2.61
CA ALA A 128 3.30 12.13 1.63
C ALA A 128 3.47 13.26 0.59
N GLN A 129 3.92 14.45 1.03
CA GLN A 129 4.17 15.57 0.12
C GLN A 129 5.38 15.38 -0.79
N LEU A 130 6.42 14.70 -0.31
CA LEU A 130 7.67 14.49 -1.05
C LEU A 130 7.68 13.21 -1.89
N GLY A 131 6.81 12.25 -1.57
CA GLY A 131 6.86 10.89 -2.13
C GLY A 131 8.04 10.05 -1.61
N HIS A 132 8.86 10.60 -0.72
CA HIS A 132 10.00 9.92 -0.11
C HIS A 132 10.25 10.42 1.32
N LYS A 133 11.12 9.72 2.06
CA LYS A 133 11.45 10.08 3.45
C LYS A 133 12.08 11.48 3.54
N PRO A 134 11.58 12.38 4.41
CA PRO A 134 12.15 13.72 4.58
C PRO A 134 13.51 13.69 5.29
N SER A 135 14.33 14.72 5.08
CA SER A 135 15.56 14.92 5.85
C SER A 135 15.23 15.28 7.31
N LEU A 136 16.15 14.94 8.23
CA LEU A 136 15.96 15.21 9.66
C LEU A 136 15.88 16.73 9.95
N GLU A 137 16.65 17.54 9.23
CA GLU A 137 16.63 18.99 9.36
C GLU A 137 15.28 19.57 8.91
N ARG A 138 14.75 19.13 7.76
CA ARG A 138 13.45 19.57 7.27
C ARG A 138 12.32 19.13 8.21
N TRP A 139 12.43 17.93 8.76
CA TRP A 139 11.47 17.42 9.74
C TRP A 139 11.49 18.27 11.03
N ALA A 140 12.67 18.53 11.60
CA ALA A 140 12.81 19.37 12.80
C ALA A 140 12.23 20.77 12.56
N LEU A 141 12.61 21.42 11.45
CA LEU A 141 12.14 22.76 11.08
C LEU A 141 10.62 22.82 10.95
N THR A 142 10.02 21.85 10.23
CA THR A 142 8.56 21.82 10.01
C THR A 142 7.79 21.54 11.30
N ALA A 143 8.39 20.75 12.20
CA ALA A 143 7.82 20.45 13.51
C ALA A 143 8.03 21.56 14.56
N GLY A 144 8.71 22.66 14.21
CA GLY A 144 9.03 23.73 15.15
C GLY A 144 10.04 23.33 16.22
N VAL A 145 10.90 22.33 15.95
CA VAL A 145 11.97 21.89 16.83
C VAL A 145 13.26 22.64 16.50
N SER A 146 13.98 23.10 17.53
CA SER A 146 15.13 24.00 17.39
C SER A 146 16.29 23.36 16.62
N ASP A 147 16.54 22.06 16.85
CA ASP A 147 17.62 21.33 16.21
C ASP A 147 17.36 19.81 16.09
N VAL A 148 18.19 19.13 15.29
CA VAL A 148 18.10 17.68 15.08
C VAL A 148 18.39 16.85 16.35
N PRO A 149 19.36 17.21 17.21
CA PRO A 149 19.55 16.54 18.51
C PRO A 149 18.30 16.55 19.41
N GLU A 150 17.61 17.68 19.53
CA GLU A 150 16.39 17.82 20.29
C GLU A 150 15.27 16.95 19.71
N LEU A 151 15.12 16.94 18.38
CA LEU A 151 14.19 16.04 17.68
C LEU A 151 14.47 14.57 18.05
N LYS A 152 15.74 14.15 17.98
CA LYS A 152 16.14 12.77 18.33
C LYS A 152 15.84 12.46 19.80
N ARG A 153 16.05 13.41 20.70
CA ARG A 153 15.76 13.26 22.13
C ARG A 153 14.26 13.06 22.37
N ILE A 154 13.41 13.94 21.84
CA ILE A 154 11.94 13.82 21.99
C ILE A 154 11.44 12.49 21.39
N MET A 155 11.98 12.07 20.25
CA MET A 155 11.64 10.77 19.65
C MET A 155 12.06 9.59 20.52
N ALA A 156 13.27 9.62 21.10
CA ALA A 156 13.77 8.56 21.96
C ALA A 156 13.00 8.48 23.29
N GLU A 157 12.75 9.62 23.93
CA GLU A 157 11.95 9.71 25.16
C GLU A 157 10.49 9.31 24.90
N GLY A 158 9.90 9.74 23.78
CA GLY A 158 8.53 9.41 23.39
C GLY A 158 8.35 7.91 23.18
N LYS A 159 9.30 7.27 22.51
CA LYS A 159 9.31 5.81 22.37
C LYS A 159 9.43 5.08 23.70
N ARG A 160 10.32 5.54 24.60
CA ARG A 160 10.48 4.92 25.92
C ARG A 160 9.21 5.05 26.75
N HIS A 161 8.62 6.23 26.78
CA HIS A 161 7.41 6.46 27.55
C HIS A 161 6.21 5.72 26.96
N TRP A 162 6.12 5.58 25.64
CA TRP A 162 5.12 4.71 25.01
C TRP A 162 5.31 3.24 25.40
N ALA A 163 6.57 2.78 25.52
CA ALA A 163 6.89 1.44 26.00
C ALA A 163 6.50 1.24 27.48
N GLU A 164 6.78 2.23 28.34
CA GLU A 164 6.34 2.25 29.73
C GLU A 164 4.82 2.17 29.85
N LEU A 165 4.09 2.96 29.07
CA LEU A 165 2.61 2.97 29.05
C LEU A 165 2.02 1.63 28.60
N ALA A 166 2.70 0.96 27.67
CA ALA A 166 2.29 -0.37 27.21
C ALA A 166 2.73 -1.50 28.15
N GLU A 167 3.49 -1.19 29.21
CA GLU A 167 4.14 -2.16 30.11
C GLU A 167 5.08 -3.13 29.36
N MET A 168 5.80 -2.62 28.36
CA MET A 168 6.63 -3.41 27.44
C MET A 168 8.01 -2.77 27.22
N THR A 169 8.93 -3.53 26.63
CA THR A 169 10.22 -2.96 26.19
C THR A 169 10.07 -2.24 24.86
N VAL A 170 10.94 -1.25 24.61
CA VAL A 170 11.00 -0.53 23.32
C VAL A 170 11.18 -1.49 22.16
N GLU A 171 12.04 -2.51 22.31
CA GLU A 171 12.26 -3.55 21.30
C GLU A 171 10.98 -4.34 20.99
N THR A 172 10.17 -4.65 22.02
CA THR A 172 8.92 -5.38 21.80
C THR A 172 7.89 -4.52 21.08
N ILE A 173 7.80 -3.23 21.39
CA ILE A 173 6.96 -2.28 20.66
C ILE A 173 7.39 -2.19 19.19
N GLU A 174 8.70 -2.07 18.94
CA GLU A 174 9.22 -1.97 17.57
C GLU A 174 8.94 -3.25 16.77
N ARG A 175 9.06 -4.42 17.40
CA ARG A 175 8.69 -5.70 16.80
C ARG A 175 7.19 -5.76 16.47
N ILE A 176 6.32 -5.40 17.41
CA ILE A 176 4.86 -5.37 17.18
C ILE A 176 4.49 -4.39 16.07
N GLN A 177 5.14 -3.23 16.02
CA GLN A 177 4.93 -2.25 14.97
C GLN A 177 5.34 -2.80 13.59
N SER A 178 6.52 -3.40 13.48
CA SER A 178 6.99 -3.99 12.22
C SER A 178 6.08 -5.13 11.77
N GLU A 179 5.83 -6.10 12.65
CA GLU A 179 4.97 -7.26 12.36
C GLU A 179 3.53 -6.84 12.02
N GLY A 180 3.00 -5.82 12.71
CA GLY A 180 1.65 -5.32 12.48
C GLY A 180 1.49 -4.60 11.14
N VAL A 181 2.48 -3.80 10.73
CA VAL A 181 2.48 -3.13 9.42
C VAL A 181 2.59 -4.16 8.30
N GLU A 182 3.52 -5.10 8.41
CA GLU A 182 3.70 -6.17 7.42
C GLU A 182 2.45 -7.06 7.31
N ALA A 183 1.86 -7.44 8.45
CA ALA A 183 0.64 -8.24 8.49
C ALA A 183 -0.54 -7.49 7.86
N LYS A 184 -0.71 -6.19 8.16
CA LYS A 184 -1.75 -5.35 7.57
C LYS A 184 -1.59 -5.30 6.04
N ASP A 185 -0.38 -5.03 5.55
CA ASP A 185 -0.08 -4.98 4.13
C ASP A 185 -0.32 -6.34 3.44
N HIS A 186 0.08 -7.43 4.09
CA HIS A 186 -0.14 -8.77 3.58
C HIS A 186 -1.63 -9.11 3.49
N MET A 187 -2.42 -8.81 4.53
CA MET A 187 -3.86 -8.98 4.53
C MET A 187 -4.55 -8.16 3.44
N ILE A 188 -4.17 -6.90 3.25
CA ILE A 188 -4.72 -6.05 2.19
C ILE A 188 -4.42 -6.69 0.84
N LYS A 189 -3.14 -6.96 0.55
CA LYS A 189 -2.69 -7.49 -0.75
C LYS A 189 -3.35 -8.82 -1.11
N ALA A 190 -3.46 -9.73 -0.15
CA ALA A 190 -4.12 -11.03 -0.35
C ALA A 190 -5.61 -10.91 -0.68
N ASN A 191 -6.26 -9.80 -0.33
CA ASN A 191 -7.68 -9.56 -0.52
C ASN A 191 -8.02 -8.52 -1.60
N LEU A 192 -7.04 -7.93 -2.28
CA LEU A 192 -7.29 -6.97 -3.37
C LEU A 192 -8.13 -7.56 -4.52
N ARG A 193 -8.01 -8.87 -4.77
CA ARG A 193 -8.83 -9.57 -5.78
C ARG A 193 -10.33 -9.53 -5.46
N LEU A 194 -10.69 -9.55 -4.18
CA LEU A 194 -12.08 -9.39 -3.73
C LEU A 194 -12.59 -8.00 -4.09
N VAL A 195 -11.80 -6.95 -3.83
CA VAL A 195 -12.13 -5.57 -4.17
C VAL A 195 -12.44 -5.43 -5.66
N VAL A 196 -11.59 -5.98 -6.53
CA VAL A 196 -11.82 -5.99 -7.98
C VAL A 196 -13.14 -6.68 -8.32
N SER A 197 -13.42 -7.86 -7.74
CA SER A 197 -14.65 -8.61 -8.03
C SER A 197 -15.92 -7.87 -7.59
N VAL A 198 -15.83 -7.06 -6.53
CA VAL A 198 -16.92 -6.20 -6.04
C VAL A 198 -17.05 -4.96 -6.93
N ALA A 199 -15.95 -4.26 -7.21
CA ALA A 199 -15.91 -3.05 -8.04
C ALA A 199 -16.47 -3.29 -9.46
N LYS A 200 -16.20 -4.46 -10.05
CA LYS A 200 -16.77 -4.86 -11.36
C LYS A 200 -18.30 -4.79 -11.40
N LYS A 201 -18.99 -5.05 -10.28
CA LYS A 201 -20.46 -4.98 -10.19
C LYS A 201 -21.01 -3.55 -10.24
N TYR A 202 -20.16 -2.56 -9.97
CA TYR A 202 -20.50 -1.14 -9.96
C TYR A 202 -19.98 -0.38 -11.19
N GLN A 203 -19.39 -1.07 -12.17
CA GLN A 203 -19.00 -0.48 -13.44
C GLN A 203 -20.21 0.10 -14.19
N ASN A 204 -19.93 1.02 -15.12
CA ASN A 204 -20.92 1.71 -15.97
C ASN A 204 -21.91 2.62 -15.21
N ARG A 205 -21.54 3.07 -14.01
CA ARG A 205 -22.30 4.03 -13.19
C ARG A 205 -21.68 5.43 -13.16
N GLY A 206 -20.81 5.74 -14.13
CA GLY A 206 -20.18 7.05 -14.27
C GLY A 206 -18.79 7.20 -13.65
N LEU A 207 -18.24 6.15 -13.03
CA LEU A 207 -16.86 6.11 -12.53
C LEU A 207 -16.02 5.09 -13.29
N GLU A 208 -14.72 5.36 -13.42
CA GLU A 208 -13.76 4.43 -13.98
C GLU A 208 -13.56 3.23 -13.04
N LEU A 209 -13.23 2.06 -13.59
CA LEU A 209 -12.98 0.87 -12.78
C LEU A 209 -11.84 1.09 -11.77
N LEU A 210 -10.79 1.83 -12.16
CA LEU A 210 -9.66 2.11 -11.28
C LEU A 210 -10.11 2.94 -10.06
N ASP A 211 -10.96 3.94 -10.25
CA ASP A 211 -11.49 4.76 -9.15
C ASP A 211 -12.30 3.92 -8.17
N LEU A 212 -13.20 3.06 -8.69
CA LEU A 212 -13.99 2.13 -7.88
C LEU A 212 -13.09 1.17 -7.08
N ILE A 213 -11.98 0.71 -7.70
CA ILE A 213 -10.99 -0.14 -7.02
C ILE A 213 -10.28 0.65 -5.92
N GLN A 214 -9.91 1.91 -6.14
CA GLN A 214 -9.27 2.74 -5.11
C GLN A 214 -10.20 2.96 -3.91
N GLU A 215 -11.45 3.34 -4.15
CA GLU A 215 -12.45 3.49 -3.08
C GLU A 215 -12.66 2.16 -2.32
N GLY A 216 -12.79 1.05 -3.04
CA GLY A 216 -12.91 -0.27 -2.45
C GLY A 216 -11.68 -0.69 -1.64
N THR A 217 -10.48 -0.28 -2.07
CA THR A 217 -9.22 -0.55 -1.37
C THR A 217 -9.15 0.20 -0.05
N LEU A 218 -9.60 1.46 -0.01
CA LEU A 218 -9.73 2.22 1.24
C LEU A 218 -10.78 1.60 2.19
N GLY A 219 -11.84 1.00 1.64
CA GLY A 219 -12.81 0.23 2.42
C GLY A 219 -12.20 -1.03 3.01
N LEU A 220 -11.43 -1.76 2.20
CA LEU A 220 -10.71 -2.97 2.59
C LEU A 220 -9.71 -2.70 3.71
N GLU A 221 -8.90 -1.64 3.60
CA GLU A 221 -7.93 -1.26 4.63
C GLU A 221 -8.60 -1.06 5.99
N ARG A 222 -9.71 -0.31 6.03
CA ARG A 222 -10.49 -0.11 7.27
C ARG A 222 -11.12 -1.40 7.79
N ALA A 223 -11.50 -2.32 6.90
CA ALA A 223 -12.02 -3.61 7.29
C ALA A 223 -10.93 -4.48 7.95
N VAL A 224 -9.70 -4.46 7.42
CA VAL A 224 -8.54 -5.16 8.01
C VAL A 224 -8.26 -4.66 9.42
N GLU A 225 -8.27 -3.35 9.64
CA GLU A 225 -8.04 -2.76 10.97
C GLU A 225 -9.10 -3.18 12.02
N LYS A 226 -10.33 -3.43 11.58
CA LYS A 226 -11.47 -3.78 12.45
C LYS A 226 -11.77 -5.27 12.54
N PHE A 227 -11.06 -6.09 11.78
CA PHE A 227 -11.37 -7.51 11.70
C PHE A 227 -11.00 -8.24 12.99
N ASP A 228 -11.96 -8.97 13.54
CA ASP A 228 -11.81 -9.77 14.75
C ASP A 228 -11.90 -11.27 14.42
N PRO A 229 -10.76 -12.00 14.45
CA PRO A 229 -10.73 -13.42 14.12
C PRO A 229 -11.43 -14.29 15.18
N THR A 230 -11.70 -13.77 16.38
CA THR A 230 -12.34 -14.55 17.46
C THR A 230 -13.84 -14.77 17.21
N ARG A 231 -14.45 -13.98 16.32
CA ARG A 231 -15.87 -14.09 15.97
C ARG A 231 -16.20 -15.30 15.09
N GLY A 232 -15.19 -16.02 14.60
CA GLY A 232 -15.36 -17.28 13.86
C GLY A 232 -15.76 -17.14 12.38
N TYR A 233 -15.90 -15.90 11.87
CA TYR A 233 -16.14 -15.62 10.45
C TYR A 233 -14.83 -15.47 9.69
N ARG A 234 -14.88 -15.74 8.37
CA ARG A 234 -13.76 -15.45 7.47
C ARG A 234 -13.74 -13.95 7.16
N PHE A 235 -12.58 -13.41 6.90
CA PHE A 235 -12.40 -12.01 6.50
C PHE A 235 -13.16 -11.68 5.19
N SER A 236 -13.26 -12.65 4.29
CA SER A 236 -13.84 -12.47 2.95
C SER A 236 -15.37 -12.54 2.87
N THR A 237 -16.07 -12.76 3.99
CA THR A 237 -17.55 -12.85 4.03
C THR A 237 -18.19 -11.48 4.18
#